data_AF-A0A820RLH7-F1
#
_entry.id   AF-A0A820RLH7-F1
#
_cell.length_a   1.000
_cell.length_b   1.000
_cell.length_c   1.000
_cell.angle_alpha   90.00
_cell.angle_beta   90.00
_cell.angle_gamma   90.00
#
_symmetry.space_group_name_H-M   'P 1'
#
loop_
_entity.id
_entity.type
_entity.pdbx_description
1 polymer ?
#
loop_
_entity_poly.entity_id
_entity_poly.type
_entity_poly.pdbx_seq_one_letter_code
_entity_poly.pdbx_strand_id
1 'polypeptide(L)'
;DSSSEIWIRKEMKKEYAYDYHEVFLRMLNSVDMPKSHWLLKSPFHIFSLNTFLHHYPNALLIMTHRRLDEVLPSWCSLLLAAGDGYFDKSNSISRNRIIKRCCQCLDTEVECIMKFRTSENGKVDQSKKNIFDVTYDNLMKDPIGIVHQIYHYFNLHWSNDMEMAMRKWILENPQGKQGRHTYSLAEFGFNQEDISTRYVDYINLFLSSNN
;
A
#
# COMPACT_ATOMS: atom_id res chain seq x y z
N ASP A 1 13.90 10.93 -19.07
CA ASP A 1 13.91 9.48 -19.28
C ASP A 1 13.19 8.76 -18.13
N SER A 2 12.01 8.20 -18.40
CA SER A 2 11.15 7.47 -17.46
C SER A 2 10.99 5.99 -17.89
N SER A 3 11.79 5.56 -18.86
CA SER A 3 11.73 4.26 -19.52
C SER A 3 11.87 3.09 -18.53
N SER A 4 12.81 3.18 -17.58
CA SER A 4 13.03 2.08 -16.61
C SER A 4 11.87 1.86 -15.64
N GLU A 5 11.14 2.91 -15.24
CA GLU A 5 9.98 2.74 -14.36
C GLU A 5 8.75 2.21 -15.06
N ILE A 6 8.49 2.71 -16.26
CA ILE A 6 7.41 2.21 -17.10
C ILE A 6 7.68 0.74 -17.38
N TRP A 7 8.92 0.39 -17.70
CA TRP A 7 9.34 -0.99 -17.86
C TRP A 7 9.10 -1.80 -16.59
N ILE A 8 9.61 -1.38 -15.42
CA ILE A 8 9.39 -2.10 -14.16
C ILE A 8 7.90 -2.28 -13.87
N ARG A 9 7.06 -1.25 -14.04
CA ARG A 9 5.65 -1.29 -13.65
C ARG A 9 4.77 -2.06 -14.65
N LYS A 10 5.00 -1.89 -15.95
CA LYS A 10 4.11 -2.37 -17.02
C LYS A 10 4.66 -3.52 -17.85
N GLU A 11 5.98 -3.64 -18.00
CA GLU A 11 6.58 -4.53 -19.01
C GLU A 11 7.45 -5.64 -18.41
N MET A 12 8.02 -5.43 -17.22
CA MET A 12 8.87 -6.40 -16.55
C MET A 12 8.08 -7.66 -16.20
N LYS A 13 8.62 -8.82 -16.58
CA LYS A 13 8.15 -10.13 -16.13
C LYS A 13 8.25 -10.21 -14.62
N LYS A 14 7.09 -10.21 -13.95
CA LYS A 14 6.99 -10.14 -12.49
C LYS A 14 7.31 -11.46 -11.82
N GLU A 15 7.24 -12.55 -12.57
CA GLU A 15 7.40 -13.93 -12.10
C GLU A 15 8.77 -14.10 -11.42
N TYR A 16 9.85 -13.68 -12.07
CA TYR A 16 11.21 -13.79 -11.53
C TYR A 16 11.40 -13.10 -10.17
N ALA A 17 10.69 -11.99 -9.94
CA ALA A 17 10.77 -11.29 -8.66
C ALA A 17 10.15 -12.13 -7.54
N TYR A 18 9.08 -12.87 -7.84
CA TYR A 18 8.43 -13.75 -6.87
C TYR A 18 9.09 -15.12 -6.74
N ASP A 19 9.68 -15.66 -7.81
CA ASP A 19 10.56 -16.82 -7.73
C ASP A 19 11.69 -16.56 -6.72
N TYR A 20 12.36 -15.42 -6.86
CA TYR A 20 13.42 -15.02 -5.93
C TYR A 20 12.88 -14.75 -4.52
N HIS A 21 11.75 -14.05 -4.41
CA HIS A 21 11.11 -13.78 -3.12
C HIS A 21 10.76 -15.08 -2.37
N GLU A 22 10.30 -16.11 -3.07
CA GLU A 22 10.02 -17.41 -2.47
C GLU A 22 11.27 -18.09 -1.95
N VAL A 23 12.35 -18.11 -2.75
CA VAL A 23 13.66 -18.62 -2.31
C VAL A 23 14.13 -17.87 -1.07
N PHE A 24 14.01 -16.54 -1.06
CA PHE A 24 14.40 -15.71 0.07
C PHE A 24 13.62 -16.04 1.35
N LEU A 25 12.28 -16.19 1.26
CA LEU A 25 11.46 -16.59 2.41
C LEU A 25 11.77 -18.01 2.89
N ARG A 26 12.06 -18.95 1.98
CA ARG A 26 12.49 -20.31 2.36
C ARG A 26 13.83 -20.28 3.09
N MET A 27 14.76 -19.43 2.67
CA MET A 27 16.04 -19.23 3.38
C MET A 27 15.80 -18.68 4.78
N LEU A 28 14.97 -17.64 4.93
CA LEU A 28 14.66 -17.08 6.25
C LEU A 28 13.96 -18.11 7.15
N ASN A 29 13.02 -18.90 6.60
CA ASN A 29 12.38 -20.00 7.32
C ASN A 29 13.38 -21.04 7.84
N SER A 30 14.49 -21.27 7.14
CA SER A 30 15.50 -22.25 7.59
C SER A 30 16.30 -21.78 8.81
N VAL A 31 16.29 -20.47 9.10
CA VAL A 31 17.08 -19.87 10.18
C VAL A 31 16.18 -19.41 11.33
N ASP A 32 15.08 -18.72 11.03
CA ASP A 32 14.16 -18.15 12.00
C ASP A 32 12.72 -18.19 11.47
N MET A 33 12.09 -19.36 11.61
CA MET A 33 10.72 -19.58 11.15
C MET A 33 9.72 -18.90 12.10
N PRO A 34 8.77 -18.09 11.59
CA PRO A 34 7.73 -17.53 12.43
C PRO A 34 6.85 -18.64 13.03
N LYS A 35 6.44 -18.47 14.29
CA LYS A 35 5.61 -19.45 15.01
C LYS A 35 4.22 -19.65 14.40
N SER A 36 3.68 -18.63 13.72
CA SER A 36 2.34 -18.66 13.14
C SER A 36 2.38 -18.53 11.61
N HIS A 37 2.80 -17.37 11.10
CA HIS A 37 2.80 -17.04 9.68
C HIS A 37 3.75 -15.88 9.39
N TRP A 38 4.12 -15.72 8.11
CA TRP A 38 4.80 -14.53 7.62
C TRP A 38 3.83 -13.35 7.51
N LEU A 39 4.25 -12.18 7.98
CA LEU A 39 3.60 -10.91 7.71
C LEU A 39 4.49 -10.08 6.78
N LEU A 40 4.02 -9.82 5.57
CA LEU A 40 4.78 -9.13 4.52
C LEU A 40 4.10 -7.81 4.18
N LYS A 41 4.90 -6.79 3.86
CA LYS A 41 4.36 -5.50 3.39
C LYS A 41 5.29 -4.88 2.35
N SER A 42 4.76 -4.67 1.16
CA SER A 42 5.38 -3.82 0.15
C SER A 42 4.29 -3.16 -0.70
N PRO A 43 4.32 -1.83 -0.89
CA PRO A 43 3.40 -1.17 -1.83
C PRO A 43 3.60 -1.69 -3.27
N PHE A 44 4.78 -2.23 -3.60
CA PHE A 44 5.07 -2.76 -4.93
C PHE A 44 4.29 -4.05 -5.29
N HIS A 45 3.70 -4.75 -4.31
CA HIS A 45 2.84 -5.90 -4.60
C HIS A 45 1.65 -5.52 -5.49
N ILE A 46 1.15 -4.27 -5.38
CA ILE A 46 0.03 -3.76 -6.17
C ILE A 46 0.23 -3.95 -7.68
N PHE A 47 1.46 -3.75 -8.17
CA PHE A 47 1.77 -3.88 -9.61
C PHE A 47 1.81 -5.33 -10.11
N SER A 48 1.57 -6.31 -9.25
CA SER A 48 1.81 -7.73 -9.55
C SER A 48 0.95 -8.69 -8.72
N LEU A 49 -0.22 -8.24 -8.24
CA LEU A 49 -1.09 -9.02 -7.33
C LEU A 49 -1.47 -10.41 -7.89
N ASN A 50 -1.72 -10.51 -9.20
CA ASN A 50 -2.02 -11.80 -9.82
C ASN A 50 -0.81 -12.75 -9.78
N THR A 51 0.39 -12.24 -10.08
CA THR A 51 1.63 -13.03 -9.99
C THR A 51 1.94 -13.41 -8.54
N PHE A 52 1.69 -12.50 -7.59
CA PHE A 52 1.82 -12.77 -6.16
C PHE A 52 0.92 -13.94 -5.75
N LEU A 53 -0.37 -13.89 -6.10
CA LEU A 53 -1.33 -14.95 -5.79
C LEU A 53 -1.06 -16.26 -6.54
N HIS A 54 -0.37 -16.22 -7.68
CA HIS A 54 0.07 -17.44 -8.34
C HIS A 54 1.13 -18.19 -7.51
N HIS A 55 2.08 -17.47 -6.91
CA HIS A 55 3.12 -18.06 -6.05
C HIS A 55 2.60 -18.36 -4.63
N TYR A 56 1.67 -17.55 -4.14
CA TYR A 56 1.07 -17.67 -2.82
C TYR A 56 -0.46 -17.80 -2.92
N PRO A 57 -0.98 -18.93 -3.41
CA PRO A 57 -2.42 -19.10 -3.67
C PRO A 57 -3.27 -19.02 -2.40
N ASN A 58 -2.68 -19.31 -1.24
CA ASN A 58 -3.34 -19.25 0.06
C ASN A 58 -3.05 -17.96 0.83
N ALA A 59 -2.50 -16.93 0.17
CA ALA A 59 -2.19 -15.68 0.84
C ALA A 59 -3.46 -14.98 1.35
N LEU A 60 -3.33 -14.39 2.53
CA LEU A 60 -4.35 -13.52 3.14
C LEU A 60 -3.95 -12.08 2.82
N LEU A 61 -4.77 -11.38 2.06
CA LEU A 61 -4.47 -10.04 1.57
C LEU A 61 -5.15 -9.00 2.46
N ILE A 62 -4.36 -8.09 3.01
CA ILE A 62 -4.87 -6.90 3.70
C ILE A 62 -4.59 -5.71 2.79
N MET A 63 -5.64 -5.06 2.27
CA MET A 63 -5.48 -3.92 1.38
C MET A 63 -5.83 -2.64 2.13
N THR A 64 -4.84 -1.74 2.24
CA THR A 64 -5.01 -0.49 2.97
C THR A 64 -5.39 0.65 2.03
N HIS A 65 -6.39 1.43 2.44
CA HIS A 65 -6.93 2.56 1.69
C HIS A 65 -6.74 3.85 2.46
N ARG A 66 -6.34 4.91 1.74
CA ARG A 66 -6.26 6.26 2.29
C ARG A 66 -6.73 7.25 1.24
N ARG A 67 -7.21 8.41 1.69
CA ARG A 67 -7.58 9.49 0.79
C ARG A 67 -6.38 9.94 -0.03
N LEU A 68 -6.55 10.02 -1.35
CA LEU A 68 -5.45 10.22 -2.29
C LEU A 68 -4.92 11.66 -2.31
N ASP A 69 -5.73 12.61 -1.85
CA ASP A 69 -5.37 13.99 -1.57
C ASP A 69 -4.37 14.14 -0.41
N GLU A 70 -4.33 13.19 0.51
CA GLU A 70 -3.30 13.12 1.55
C GLU A 70 -2.08 12.31 1.12
N VAL A 71 -2.30 11.22 0.36
CA VAL A 71 -1.24 10.31 -0.08
C VAL A 71 -0.28 11.00 -1.05
N LEU A 72 -0.80 11.65 -2.08
CA LEU A 72 0.03 12.25 -3.13
C LEU A 72 1.02 13.30 -2.60
N PRO A 73 0.61 14.31 -1.81
CA PRO A 73 1.56 15.30 -1.29
C PRO A 73 2.53 14.69 -0.28
N SER A 74 2.08 13.74 0.55
CA SER A 74 2.97 13.00 1.46
C SER A 74 4.05 12.24 0.69
N TRP A 75 3.70 11.61 -0.43
CA TRP A 75 4.64 10.87 -1.24
C TRP A 75 5.63 11.77 -1.99
N CYS A 76 5.15 12.87 -2.56
CA CYS A 76 6.01 13.88 -3.17
C CYS A 76 7.06 14.39 -2.18
N SER A 77 6.63 14.72 -0.97
CA SER A 77 7.55 15.18 0.07
C SER A 77 8.57 14.10 0.46
N LEU A 78 8.12 12.86 0.67
CA LEU A 78 9.02 11.73 0.96
C LEU A 78 10.09 11.55 -0.12
N LEU A 79 9.72 11.57 -1.41
CA LEU A 79 10.69 11.39 -2.49
C LEU A 79 11.63 12.58 -2.65
N LEU A 80 11.15 13.81 -2.42
CA LEU A 80 12.00 15.00 -2.41
C LEU A 80 13.00 14.98 -1.24
N ALA A 81 12.56 14.51 -0.07
CA ALA A 81 13.44 14.33 1.09
C ALA A 81 14.48 13.23 0.86
N ALA A 82 14.07 12.07 0.33
CA ALA A 82 14.99 10.97 0.00
C ALA A 82 15.98 11.35 -1.13
N GLY A 83 15.55 12.21 -2.06
CA GLY A 83 16.36 12.70 -3.16
C GLY A 83 17.33 13.83 -2.78
N ASP A 84 17.27 14.37 -1.56
CA ASP A 84 18.06 15.55 -1.14
C ASP A 84 19.57 15.35 -1.29
N GLY A 85 20.06 14.14 -1.00
CA GLY A 85 21.47 13.79 -1.15
C GLY A 85 21.91 13.56 -2.59
N TYR A 86 20.98 13.50 -3.55
CA TYR A 86 21.23 13.09 -4.94
C TYR A 86 20.90 14.17 -5.97
N PHE A 87 19.99 15.08 -5.66
CA PHE A 87 19.50 16.10 -6.59
C PHE A 87 19.44 17.46 -5.92
N ASP A 88 19.79 18.50 -6.69
CA ASP A 88 19.62 19.88 -6.26
C ASP A 88 18.12 20.23 -6.14
N LYS A 89 17.66 20.42 -4.90
CA LYS A 89 16.27 20.80 -4.58
C LYS A 89 15.87 22.19 -5.07
N SER A 90 16.84 23.09 -5.25
CA SER A 90 16.57 24.44 -5.77
C SER A 90 16.26 24.43 -7.26
N ASN A 91 16.58 23.32 -7.95
CA ASN A 91 16.27 23.12 -9.35
C ASN A 91 14.80 22.72 -9.54
N SER A 92 13.99 23.66 -10.04
CA SER A 92 12.57 23.48 -10.32
C SER A 92 12.29 22.34 -11.32
N ILE A 93 13.22 22.05 -12.24
CA ILE A 93 13.08 20.96 -13.22
C ILE A 93 13.12 19.61 -12.50
N SER A 94 14.06 19.42 -11.58
CA SER A 94 14.20 18.19 -10.78
C SER A 94 12.98 17.98 -9.88
N ARG A 95 12.54 19.04 -9.19
CA ARG A 95 11.32 19.00 -8.36
C ARG A 95 10.09 18.59 -9.18
N ASN A 96 9.85 19.27 -10.30
CA ASN A 96 8.69 18.99 -11.16
C ASN A 96 8.73 17.58 -11.75
N ARG A 97 9.92 17.05 -12.06
CA ARG A 97 10.09 15.67 -12.53
C ARG A 97 9.69 14.65 -11.46
N ILE A 98 10.04 14.89 -10.19
CA ILE A 98 9.65 14.02 -9.07
C ILE A 98 8.14 14.06 -8.86
N ILE A 99 7.55 15.25 -8.82
CA ILE A 99 6.10 15.44 -8.66
C ILE A 99 5.34 14.69 -9.76
N LYS A 100 5.72 14.89 -11.03
CA LYS A 100 5.11 14.19 -12.17
C LYS A 100 5.22 12.67 -12.04
N ARG A 101 6.36 12.18 -11.54
CA ARG A 101 6.61 10.75 -11.33
C ARG A 101 5.72 10.16 -10.22
N CYS A 102 5.51 10.89 -9.12
CA CYS A 102 4.54 10.50 -8.09
C CYS A 102 3.13 10.34 -8.67
N CYS A 103 2.66 11.32 -9.45
CA CYS A 103 1.34 11.22 -10.10
C CYS A 103 1.22 10.00 -10.99
N GLN A 104 2.20 9.79 -11.89
CA GLN A 104 2.19 8.65 -12.80
C GLN A 104 2.24 7.31 -12.07
N CYS A 105 2.97 7.25 -10.95
CA CYS A 105 3.00 6.05 -10.13
C CYS A 105 1.65 5.82 -9.45
N LEU A 106 1.06 6.86 -8.85
CA LEU A 106 -0.25 6.78 -8.20
C LEU A 106 -1.36 6.38 -9.19
N ASP A 107 -1.35 6.95 -10.39
CA ASP A 107 -2.25 6.56 -11.49
C ASP A 107 -2.15 5.06 -11.77
N THR A 108 -0.92 4.55 -11.87
CA THR A 108 -0.68 3.13 -12.17
C THR A 108 -1.09 2.23 -11.00
N GLU A 109 -0.83 2.64 -9.75
CA GLU A 109 -1.23 1.90 -8.56
C GLU A 109 -2.76 1.80 -8.46
N VAL A 110 -3.46 2.93 -8.62
CA VAL A 110 -4.93 2.96 -8.62
C VAL A 110 -5.49 2.13 -9.78
N GLU A 111 -4.94 2.26 -10.99
CA GLU A 111 -5.35 1.44 -12.13
C GLU A 111 -5.18 -0.07 -11.85
N CYS A 112 -4.04 -0.48 -11.26
CA CYS A 112 -3.78 -1.86 -10.89
C CYS A 112 -4.75 -2.37 -9.81
N ILE A 113 -5.01 -1.58 -8.76
CA ILE A 113 -5.98 -1.90 -7.72
C ILE A 113 -7.36 -2.06 -8.34
N MET A 114 -7.82 -1.07 -9.10
CA MET A 114 -9.15 -1.08 -9.70
C MET A 114 -9.29 -2.28 -10.62
N LYS A 115 -8.35 -2.52 -11.54
CA LYS A 115 -8.37 -3.72 -12.38
C LYS A 115 -8.41 -5.00 -11.55
N PHE A 116 -7.59 -5.15 -10.52
CA PHE A 116 -7.58 -6.35 -9.69
C PHE A 116 -8.91 -6.57 -8.95
N ARG A 117 -9.58 -5.48 -8.58
CA ARG A 117 -10.80 -5.48 -7.76
C ARG A 117 -12.08 -5.53 -8.60
N THR A 118 -12.06 -4.97 -9.81
CA THR A 118 -13.22 -4.89 -10.71
C THR A 118 -13.13 -5.83 -11.90
N SER A 119 -11.98 -6.45 -12.18
CA SER A 119 -11.77 -7.25 -13.41
C SER A 119 -12.92 -8.23 -13.67
N GLU A 120 -13.59 -7.97 -14.79
CA GLU A 120 -14.84 -8.53 -15.32
C GLU A 120 -14.71 -9.94 -15.92
N ASN A 121 -13.68 -10.71 -15.58
CA ASN A 121 -13.40 -11.96 -16.32
C ASN A 121 -13.90 -13.24 -15.67
N GLY A 122 -14.77 -13.20 -14.65
CA GLY A 122 -15.52 -14.37 -14.16
C GLY A 122 -14.71 -15.64 -13.82
N LYS A 123 -13.37 -15.58 -13.80
CA LYS A 123 -12.46 -16.72 -13.65
C LYS A 123 -11.83 -16.79 -12.27
N VAL A 124 -11.86 -15.70 -11.51
CA VAL A 124 -11.52 -15.69 -10.10
C VAL A 124 -12.71 -15.09 -9.37
N ASP A 125 -13.52 -15.99 -8.83
CA ASP A 125 -14.57 -15.68 -7.87
C ASP A 125 -14.00 -14.73 -6.80
N GLN A 126 -14.58 -13.53 -6.69
CA GLN A 126 -14.15 -12.52 -5.71
C GLN A 126 -14.26 -13.06 -4.28
N SER A 127 -15.17 -14.02 -4.02
CA SER A 127 -15.27 -14.72 -2.74
C SER A 127 -14.08 -15.64 -2.45
N LYS A 128 -13.22 -15.93 -3.44
CA LYS A 128 -11.96 -16.68 -3.28
C LYS A 128 -10.74 -15.80 -3.08
N LYS A 129 -10.84 -14.49 -3.33
CA LYS A 129 -9.75 -13.56 -3.03
C LYS A 129 -9.91 -13.19 -1.57
N ASN A 130 -9.19 -13.88 -0.68
CA ASN A 130 -9.12 -13.60 0.76
C ASN A 130 -8.59 -12.17 1.02
N ILE A 131 -9.39 -11.14 0.77
CA ILE A 131 -9.00 -9.73 0.86
C ILE A 131 -9.82 -9.04 1.93
N PHE A 132 -9.13 -8.43 2.89
CA PHE A 132 -9.72 -7.55 3.90
C PHE A 132 -9.29 -6.11 3.63
N ASP A 133 -10.25 -5.24 3.34
CA ASP A 133 -10.01 -3.82 3.06
C ASP A 133 -9.99 -3.01 4.36
N VAL A 134 -8.97 -2.16 4.55
CA VAL A 134 -8.78 -1.35 5.76
C VAL A 134 -8.59 0.11 5.37
N THR A 135 -9.48 0.99 5.81
CA THR A 135 -9.25 2.44 5.65
C THR A 135 -8.32 2.97 6.73
N TYR A 136 -7.49 3.94 6.37
CA TYR A 136 -6.57 4.62 7.29
C TYR A 136 -7.33 5.20 8.48
N ASP A 137 -8.47 5.86 8.24
CA ASP A 137 -9.27 6.49 9.29
C ASP A 137 -9.80 5.46 10.31
N ASN A 138 -10.27 4.30 9.84
CA ASN A 138 -10.73 3.23 10.73
C ASN A 138 -9.58 2.59 11.51
N LEU A 139 -8.45 2.30 10.85
CA LEU A 139 -7.24 1.80 11.51
C LEU A 139 -6.74 2.77 12.56
N MET A 140 -6.86 4.07 12.29
CA MET A 140 -6.42 5.10 13.21
C MET A 140 -7.33 5.28 14.42
N LYS A 141 -8.63 5.09 14.23
CA LYS A 141 -9.63 5.21 15.29
C LYS A 141 -9.55 4.05 16.28
N ASP A 142 -9.39 2.81 15.78
CA ASP A 142 -9.30 1.61 16.62
C ASP A 142 -8.39 0.55 16.00
N PRO A 143 -7.05 0.68 16.18
CA PRO A 143 -6.10 -0.24 15.57
C PRO A 143 -6.25 -1.68 16.05
N ILE A 144 -6.57 -1.89 17.34
CA ILE A 144 -6.72 -3.23 17.90
C ILE A 144 -8.02 -3.87 17.41
N GLY A 145 -9.11 -3.12 17.37
CA GLY A 145 -10.37 -3.59 16.81
C GLY A 145 -10.24 -4.00 15.34
N ILE A 146 -9.48 -3.24 14.54
CA ILE A 146 -9.21 -3.62 13.15
C ILE A 146 -8.37 -4.90 13.06
N VAL A 147 -7.32 -5.06 13.86
CA VAL A 147 -6.53 -6.31 13.87
C VAL A 147 -7.41 -7.49 14.32
N HIS A 148 -8.30 -7.30 15.29
CA HIS A 148 -9.27 -8.32 15.70
C HIS A 148 -10.22 -8.71 14.56
N GLN A 149 -10.75 -7.75 13.81
CA GLN A 149 -11.59 -8.01 12.64
C GLN A 149 -10.84 -8.77 11.54
N ILE A 150 -9.58 -8.41 11.27
CA ILE A 150 -8.72 -9.13 10.32
C ILE A 150 -8.55 -10.60 10.74
N TYR A 151 -8.21 -10.84 12.01
CA TYR A 151 -8.03 -12.20 12.53
C TYR A 151 -9.31 -13.01 12.44
N HIS A 152 -10.45 -12.42 12.81
CA HIS A 152 -11.75 -13.07 12.69
C HIS A 152 -12.11 -13.38 11.23
N TYR A 153 -11.94 -12.42 10.31
CA TYR A 153 -12.25 -12.59 8.89
C TYR A 153 -11.46 -13.73 8.25
N PHE A 154 -10.18 -13.86 8.60
CA PHE A 154 -9.32 -14.93 8.10
C PHE A 154 -9.33 -16.21 8.95
N ASN A 155 -10.21 -16.30 9.95
CA ASN A 155 -10.30 -17.43 10.88
C ASN A 155 -8.94 -17.79 11.54
N LEU A 156 -8.20 -16.76 11.96
CA LEU A 156 -6.94 -16.89 12.68
C LEU A 156 -7.18 -16.87 14.19
N HIS A 157 -6.35 -17.61 14.93
CA HIS A 157 -6.44 -17.65 16.38
C HIS A 157 -6.07 -16.30 17.02
N TRP A 158 -6.98 -15.74 17.82
CA TRP A 158 -6.72 -14.57 18.66
C TRP A 158 -6.12 -14.98 20.00
N SER A 159 -5.01 -14.35 20.39
CA SER A 159 -4.33 -14.59 21.66
C SER A 159 -4.34 -13.35 22.54
N ASN A 160 -4.67 -13.52 23.82
CA ASN A 160 -4.62 -12.44 24.81
C ASN A 160 -3.21 -11.85 24.94
N ASP A 161 -2.16 -12.67 24.83
CA ASP A 161 -0.77 -12.21 24.92
C ASP A 161 -0.40 -11.30 23.75
N MET A 162 -0.87 -11.62 22.55
CA MET A 162 -0.69 -10.80 21.36
C MET A 162 -1.41 -9.45 21.52
N GLU A 163 -2.64 -9.45 22.02
CA GLU A 163 -3.39 -8.22 22.27
C GLU A 163 -2.67 -7.34 23.31
N MET A 164 -2.22 -7.92 24.43
CA MET A 164 -1.44 -7.20 25.43
C MET A 164 -0.15 -6.61 24.85
N ALA A 165 0.56 -7.36 24.00
CA ALA A 165 1.76 -6.87 23.33
C ALA A 165 1.46 -5.71 22.38
N MET A 166 0.38 -5.78 21.59
CA MET A 166 -0.06 -4.69 20.72
C MET A 166 -0.46 -3.45 21.52
N ARG A 167 -1.23 -3.60 22.60
CA ARG A 167 -1.62 -2.51 23.51
C ARG A 167 -0.39 -1.83 24.09
N LYS A 168 0.56 -2.61 24.59
CA LYS A 168 1.82 -2.11 25.13
C LYS A 168 2.60 -1.32 24.06
N TRP A 169 2.75 -1.88 22.86
CA TRP A 169 3.46 -1.21 21.78
C TRP A 169 2.82 0.13 21.39
N ILE A 170 1.47 0.20 21.31
CA ILE A 170 0.75 1.44 20.99
C ILE A 170 0.99 2.51 22.06
N LEU A 171 0.93 2.13 23.35
CA LEU A 171 1.21 3.05 24.46
C LEU A 171 2.66 3.56 24.42
N GLU A 172 3.60 2.69 24.06
CA GLU A 172 5.02 3.02 23.94
C GLU A 172 5.35 3.79 22.66
N ASN A 173 4.49 3.77 21.64
CA ASN A 173 4.72 4.39 20.33
C ASN A 173 3.54 5.31 19.91
N PRO A 174 3.21 6.35 20.72
CA PRO A 174 2.16 7.28 20.37
C PRO A 174 2.45 7.94 19.02
N GLN A 175 1.38 8.17 18.27
CA GLN A 175 1.47 8.82 16.98
C GLN A 175 2.03 10.24 17.06
N GLY A 176 2.68 10.65 15.98
CA GLY A 176 3.27 11.99 15.88
C GLY A 176 4.64 12.12 16.57
N LYS A 177 5.20 11.03 17.12
CA LYS A 177 6.58 10.99 17.63
C LYS A 177 7.65 11.45 16.63
N GLN A 178 7.36 11.37 15.32
CA GLN A 178 8.24 11.81 14.24
C GLN A 178 7.79 13.15 13.59
N GLY A 179 6.86 13.87 14.23
CA GLY A 179 6.30 15.13 13.71
C GLY A 179 5.07 14.93 12.82
N ARG A 180 4.16 15.90 12.81
CA ARG A 180 3.11 16.02 11.80
C ARG A 180 3.65 16.89 10.69
N HIS A 181 3.96 16.29 9.56
CA HIS A 181 4.24 17.08 8.38
C HIS A 181 2.92 17.57 7.78
N THR A 182 2.70 18.88 7.84
CA THR A 182 1.61 19.54 7.12
C THR A 182 2.04 19.71 5.67
N TYR A 183 1.40 18.99 4.76
CA TYR A 183 1.59 19.18 3.32
C TYR A 183 0.31 19.78 2.74
N SER A 184 0.45 20.63 1.73
CA SER A 184 -0.70 21.13 0.97
C SER A 184 -0.61 20.64 -0.47
N LEU A 185 -1.75 20.28 -1.06
CA LEU A 185 -1.83 19.96 -2.49
C LEU A 185 -1.29 21.11 -3.36
N ALA A 186 -1.57 22.36 -2.95
CA ALA A 186 -1.14 23.56 -3.65
C ALA A 186 0.39 23.67 -3.77
N GLU A 187 1.16 23.20 -2.77
CA GLU A 187 2.64 23.19 -2.81
C GLU A 187 3.20 22.34 -3.97
N PHE A 188 2.41 21.39 -4.45
CA PHE A 188 2.77 20.48 -5.54
C PHE A 188 1.99 20.77 -6.82
N GLY A 189 1.21 21.86 -6.86
CA GLY A 189 0.42 22.26 -8.03
C GLY A 189 -0.85 21.43 -8.23
N PHE A 190 -1.36 20.78 -7.18
CA PHE A 190 -2.62 20.04 -7.22
C PHE A 190 -3.74 20.80 -6.52
N ASN A 191 -4.98 20.49 -6.90
CA ASN A 191 -6.16 20.89 -6.15
C ASN A 191 -7.02 19.66 -5.80
N GLN A 192 -7.93 19.83 -4.84
CA GLN A 192 -8.76 18.76 -4.32
C GLN A 192 -9.73 18.18 -5.36
N GLU A 193 -10.29 19.06 -6.21
CA GLU A 193 -11.30 18.73 -7.21
C GLU A 193 -10.72 17.83 -8.32
N ASP A 194 -9.49 18.13 -8.75
CA ASP A 194 -8.75 17.33 -9.72
C ASP A 194 -8.54 15.90 -9.21
N ILE A 195 -8.13 15.75 -7.94
CA ILE A 195 -7.90 14.43 -7.33
C ILE A 195 -9.21 13.66 -7.19
N SER A 196 -10.27 14.34 -6.74
CA SER A 196 -11.59 13.74 -6.55
C SER A 196 -12.18 13.25 -7.88
N THR A 197 -12.04 14.06 -8.93
CA THR A 197 -12.49 13.72 -10.29
C THR A 197 -11.66 12.59 -10.89
N ARG A 198 -10.33 12.68 -10.76
CA ARG A 198 -9.39 11.73 -11.38
C ARG A 198 -9.51 10.31 -10.84
N TYR A 199 -9.81 10.16 -9.55
CA TYR A 199 -9.85 8.86 -8.88
C TYR A 199 -11.24 8.51 -8.33
N VAL A 200 -12.30 9.04 -8.96
CA VAL A 200 -13.69 8.90 -8.50
C VAL A 200 -14.09 7.44 -8.27
N ASP A 201 -13.70 6.52 -9.16
CA ASP A 201 -14.06 5.10 -9.04
C ASP A 201 -13.41 4.43 -7.82
N TYR A 202 -12.14 4.77 -7.54
CA TYR A 202 -11.43 4.28 -6.36
C TYR A 202 -12.03 4.85 -5.07
N ILE A 203 -12.36 6.14 -5.06
CA ILE A 203 -13.00 6.79 -3.92
C ILE A 203 -14.36 6.14 -3.66
N ASN A 204 -15.17 5.96 -4.71
CA ASN A 204 -16.48 5.32 -4.60
C ASN A 204 -16.41 3.89 -4.08
N LEU A 205 -15.42 3.12 -4.54
CA LEU A 205 -15.31 1.72 -4.16
C LEU A 205 -14.80 1.52 -2.72
N PHE A 206 -13.90 2.38 -2.22
CA PHE A 206 -13.17 2.13 -0.98
C PHE A 206 -13.30 3.20 0.11
N LEU A 207 -13.73 4.41 -0.23
CA LEU A 207 -13.72 5.56 0.66
C LEU A 207 -15.10 6.22 0.83
N SER A 208 -16.09 5.87 0.02
CA SER A 208 -17.44 6.47 0.06
C SER A 208 -18.37 5.92 1.16
N SER A 209 -17.83 5.23 2.15
CA SER A 209 -18.61 4.67 3.26
C SER A 209 -18.29 5.36 4.60
N ASN A 210 -18.98 6.47 4.84
CA ASN A 210 -19.48 6.84 6.17
C ASN A 210 -21.00 6.99 6.04
N ASN A 211 -21.73 5.91 6.28
CA ASN A 211 -23.09 5.92 6.82
C ASN A 211 -23.11 4.97 8.01
#